data_AF-A0A7M7TF16-F1
#
_entry.id   AF-A0A7M7TF16-F1
#
_cell.length_a   1.000
_cell.length_b   1.000
_cell.length_c   1.000
_cell.angle_alpha   90.00
_cell.angle_beta   90.00
_cell.angle_gamma   90.00
#
_symmetry.space_group_name_H-M   'P 1'
#
loop_
_entity.id
_entity.type
_entity.pdbx_description
1 polymer ?
#
loop_
_entity_poly.entity_id
_entity_poly.type
_entity_poly.pdbx_seq_one_letter_code
_entity_poly.pdbx_strand_id
1 'polypeptide(L)'
;MLLKLAVLLFVFVRPGASYFNLFLSQAEVRKLMGLQAELFYVREGVINEYAIKFVVPVPAQVHKLHFTWENLAGRPLPYTMSVDISNPSALTSSLNISQAGEIPVGGLQTWALALHCGPYDAEVDLSLRINVSLSRRNTTSLDFRRKKICLKDKSNAGPEEVLVAASGSSTGGQVFYAAIGCACAFIAAIFVLVIAYYVRDKKTRRHRDPLQESRGLSSACSVERGTGVGPAQTFLSPETPPPASATSTSTYRRLDDRPSRELHERIQEITVQRCRVRLLSIEMEGTFGRVYRGSYHEEGASSPRDVLVKTAAEHASQSQVALLLREGLALYGLSHPALLPVLGVSIEDRSAPFLLYPHTGYKNMKRFLVRCKLSSEGPPRALTTQEVVEMALQAAKGVQYLHRKRLVHRDLAARNCVVDDDLRVQITDNALARDLFPQDYHCLGDNENRPIKWLAIESLLNKTFSTASDVWAFGVLLWELTTLAQQPYVEVDAFEMASYLRDGYRLAQPINCPDELFAVMAYCWAMSADERPTFSQLIVCLQDFHTQLTRYV
;
A
#
# COMPACT_ATOMS: atom_id res chain seq x y z
N MET A 1 3.16 -26.86 -61.65
CA MET A 1 2.96 -25.43 -61.30
C MET A 1 2.53 -25.39 -59.84
N LEU A 2 3.32 -24.84 -58.90
CA LEU A 2 3.51 -23.39 -58.65
C LEU A 2 2.20 -22.74 -58.15
N LEU A 3 2.11 -22.04 -57.02
CA LEU A 3 3.10 -21.78 -55.95
C LEU A 3 2.36 -21.30 -54.67
N LYS A 4 2.96 -21.59 -53.49
CA LYS A 4 2.79 -21.04 -52.12
C LYS A 4 1.82 -19.87 -51.83
N LEU A 5 1.23 -19.95 -50.62
CA LEU A 5 0.96 -18.89 -49.63
C LEU A 5 0.45 -17.51 -50.09
N ALA A 6 -0.74 -17.13 -49.60
CA ALA A 6 -0.89 -15.94 -48.75
C ALA A 6 -2.19 -16.03 -47.93
N VAL A 7 -2.09 -16.25 -46.62
CA VAL A 7 -3.20 -15.95 -45.70
C VAL A 7 -3.25 -14.43 -45.58
N LEU A 8 -4.31 -13.82 -46.12
CA LEU A 8 -4.48 -12.38 -46.06
C LEU A 8 -4.78 -11.97 -44.61
N LEU A 9 -3.77 -11.44 -43.90
CA LEU A 9 -4.05 -10.67 -42.69
C LEU A 9 -5.00 -9.52 -43.10
N PHE A 10 -6.18 -9.49 -42.50
CA PHE A 10 -6.94 -8.24 -42.39
C PHE A 10 -6.21 -7.32 -41.40
N VAL A 11 -5.12 -6.72 -41.88
CA VAL A 11 -4.61 -5.49 -41.30
C VAL A 11 -5.71 -4.46 -41.47
N PHE A 12 -6.33 -4.05 -40.37
CA PHE A 12 -7.08 -2.81 -40.33
C PHE A 12 -6.11 -1.66 -40.62
N VAL A 13 -6.00 -1.29 -41.90
CA VAL A 13 -5.40 -0.02 -42.30
C VAL A 13 -6.33 1.06 -41.77
N ARG A 14 -6.04 1.58 -40.57
CA ARG A 14 -6.67 2.82 -40.10
C ARG A 14 -6.29 3.93 -41.09
N PRO A 15 -7.25 4.62 -41.72
CA PRO A 15 -6.94 5.85 -42.44
C PRO A 15 -6.41 6.87 -41.44
N GLY A 16 -5.40 7.63 -41.86
CA GLY A 16 -4.46 8.25 -40.93
C GLY A 16 -5.04 9.20 -39.89
N ALA A 17 -4.30 9.35 -38.79
CA ALA A 17 -3.20 10.31 -38.84
C ALA A 17 -2.15 10.01 -37.75
N SER A 18 -1.10 10.84 -37.75
CA SER A 18 0.06 10.78 -36.88
C SER A 18 0.18 12.16 -36.22
N TYR A 19 0.10 12.21 -34.89
CA TYR A 19 -0.51 13.38 -34.23
C TYR A 19 0.37 14.13 -33.20
N PHE A 20 1.70 14.00 -33.28
CA PHE A 20 2.71 14.68 -32.43
C PHE A 20 2.84 14.18 -30.98
N ASN A 21 4.09 14.16 -30.48
CA ASN A 21 4.47 13.85 -29.10
C ASN A 21 5.11 15.06 -28.42
N LEU A 22 4.88 15.23 -27.12
CA LEU A 22 5.57 16.18 -26.26
C LEU A 22 5.76 15.58 -24.86
N PHE A 23 7.00 15.51 -24.39
CA PHE A 23 7.35 14.80 -23.17
C PHE A 23 8.59 15.37 -22.46
N LEU A 24 8.81 14.95 -21.22
CA LEU A 24 10.08 15.07 -20.50
C LEU A 24 10.82 13.74 -20.56
N SER A 25 12.11 13.78 -20.90
CA SER A 25 12.98 12.61 -20.86
C SER A 25 13.16 12.08 -19.42
N GLN A 26 13.52 10.81 -19.30
CA GLN A 26 13.75 10.16 -18.00
C GLN A 26 14.77 10.91 -17.12
N ALA A 27 15.79 11.53 -17.73
CA ALA A 27 16.79 12.34 -17.03
C ALA A 27 16.20 13.64 -16.45
N GLU A 28 15.34 14.33 -17.20
CA GLU A 28 14.72 15.57 -16.75
C GLU A 28 13.60 15.29 -15.71
N VAL A 29 12.86 14.19 -15.87
CA VAL A 29 11.91 13.69 -14.85
C VAL A 29 12.62 13.36 -13.54
N ARG A 30 13.75 12.64 -13.59
CA ARG A 30 14.56 12.34 -12.39
C ARG A 30 15.08 13.60 -11.72
N LYS A 31 15.51 14.59 -12.51
CA LYS A 31 16.02 15.88 -12.04
C LYS A 31 14.95 16.78 -11.40
N LEU A 32 13.69 16.68 -11.83
CA LEU A 32 12.59 17.49 -11.30
C LEU A 32 11.79 16.81 -10.19
N MET A 33 11.63 15.49 -10.26
CA MET A 33 10.67 14.73 -9.43
C MET A 33 11.28 13.47 -8.79
N GLY A 34 12.57 13.17 -9.01
CA GLY A 34 13.25 11.98 -8.46
C GLY A 34 12.92 10.65 -9.13
N LEU A 35 11.89 10.60 -9.99
CA LEU A 35 11.37 9.38 -10.61
C LEU A 35 12.23 8.85 -11.76
N GLN A 36 12.19 7.53 -12.01
CA GLN A 36 12.90 6.89 -13.14
C GLN A 36 11.96 6.60 -14.34
N ALA A 37 11.08 7.52 -14.70
CA ALA A 37 10.10 7.36 -15.79
C ALA A 37 10.19 8.50 -16.82
N GLU A 38 9.66 8.30 -18.02
CA GLU A 38 9.40 9.38 -18.98
C GLU A 38 7.99 9.95 -18.75
N LEU A 39 7.82 11.28 -18.88
CA LEU A 39 6.51 11.93 -18.68
C LEU A 39 5.99 12.50 -19.99
N PHE A 40 5.02 11.83 -20.60
CA PHE A 40 4.31 12.29 -21.80
C PHE A 40 3.16 13.23 -21.43
N TYR A 41 3.21 14.46 -21.96
CA TYR A 41 2.11 15.43 -21.95
C TYR A 41 1.18 15.27 -23.15
N VAL A 42 1.76 14.93 -24.29
CA VAL A 42 1.03 14.48 -25.48
C VAL A 42 1.71 13.21 -25.98
N ARG A 43 0.94 12.14 -26.17
CA ARG A 43 1.41 10.87 -26.73
C ARG A 43 0.50 10.48 -27.88
N GLU A 44 1.07 10.37 -29.07
CA GLU A 44 0.37 10.07 -30.33
C GLU A 44 -0.85 11.01 -30.54
N GLY A 45 -0.69 12.28 -30.19
CA GLY A 45 -1.73 13.32 -30.22
C GLY A 45 -2.77 13.29 -29.10
N VAL A 46 -2.77 12.27 -28.25
CA VAL A 46 -3.65 12.21 -27.08
C VAL A 46 -3.03 13.07 -25.98
N ILE A 47 -3.79 14.04 -25.49
CA ILE A 47 -3.39 14.93 -24.41
C ILE A 47 -3.53 14.20 -23.07
N ASN A 48 -2.48 14.21 -22.27
CA ASN A 48 -2.50 13.71 -20.91
C ASN A 48 -2.99 14.81 -19.95
N GLU A 49 -4.32 14.91 -19.83
CA GLU A 49 -5.01 15.87 -18.97
C GLU A 49 -4.51 15.89 -17.51
N TYR A 50 -4.08 14.74 -16.98
CA TYR A 50 -3.52 14.65 -15.62
C TYR A 50 -2.14 15.30 -15.54
N ALA A 51 -1.24 15.00 -16.48
CA ALA A 51 0.11 15.54 -16.51
C ALA A 51 0.14 17.07 -16.77
N ILE A 52 -0.84 17.61 -17.50
CA ILE A 52 -0.94 19.05 -17.77
C ILE A 52 -1.53 19.83 -16.59
N LYS A 53 -2.51 19.26 -15.86
CA LYS A 53 -3.15 19.95 -14.73
C LYS A 53 -2.25 20.04 -13.48
N PHE A 54 -1.30 19.12 -13.33
CA PHE A 54 -0.41 19.03 -12.18
C PHE A 54 0.67 20.14 -12.18
N VAL A 55 0.73 20.92 -11.09
CA VAL A 55 1.74 21.97 -10.91
C VAL A 55 3.03 21.34 -10.37
N VAL A 56 4.02 21.14 -11.24
CA VAL A 56 5.30 20.53 -10.82
C VAL A 56 6.19 21.57 -10.14
N PRO A 57 6.68 21.34 -8.91
CA PRO A 57 7.68 22.19 -8.28
C PRO A 57 9.01 22.08 -9.02
N VAL A 58 9.70 23.21 -9.21
CA VAL A 58 11.03 23.29 -9.82
C VAL A 58 12.03 23.69 -8.73
N PRO A 59 12.91 22.78 -8.29
CA PRO A 59 13.87 23.04 -7.22
C PRO A 59 14.79 24.23 -7.49
N ALA A 60 15.33 24.85 -6.44
CA ALA A 60 16.17 26.05 -6.53
C ALA A 60 17.36 25.90 -7.50
N GLN A 61 18.06 24.77 -7.38
CA GLN A 61 19.21 24.37 -8.21
C GLN A 61 18.88 24.05 -9.69
N VAL A 62 17.60 24.02 -10.09
CA VAL A 62 17.21 23.75 -11.48
C VAL A 62 17.00 25.06 -12.24
N HIS A 63 18.00 25.43 -13.04
CA HIS A 63 18.02 26.68 -13.83
C HIS A 63 17.59 26.52 -15.29
N LYS A 64 17.34 25.29 -15.76
CA LYS A 64 16.86 24.99 -17.12
C LYS A 64 15.90 23.81 -17.08
N LEU A 65 14.77 23.91 -17.76
CA LEU A 65 13.81 22.83 -17.99
C LEU A 65 13.92 22.38 -19.45
N HIS A 66 14.11 21.07 -19.69
CA HIS A 66 14.20 20.53 -21.06
C HIS A 66 12.90 19.84 -21.46
N PHE A 67 12.34 20.24 -22.60
CA PHE A 67 11.17 19.63 -23.19
C PHE A 67 11.56 18.99 -24.52
N THR A 68 11.10 17.76 -24.76
CA THR A 68 11.35 17.03 -26.01
C THR A 68 10.05 16.86 -26.76
N TRP A 69 10.03 17.22 -28.04
CA TRP A 69 8.91 16.95 -28.93
C TRP A 69 9.31 16.07 -30.10
N GLU A 70 8.30 15.46 -30.73
CA GLU A 70 8.44 14.66 -31.94
C GLU A 70 7.28 14.97 -32.87
N ASN A 71 7.58 15.47 -34.08
CA ASN A 71 6.57 15.62 -35.11
C ASN A 71 6.46 14.34 -35.93
N LEU A 72 5.46 13.53 -35.58
CA LEU A 72 5.08 12.33 -36.33
C LEU A 72 4.20 12.64 -37.55
N ALA A 73 3.71 13.86 -37.71
CA ALA A 73 2.87 14.24 -38.86
C ALA A 73 3.71 14.39 -40.14
N GLY A 74 3.16 14.01 -41.29
CA GLY A 74 3.82 14.14 -42.60
C GLY A 74 3.98 15.57 -43.14
N ARG A 75 3.91 16.59 -42.27
CA ARG A 75 4.13 18.01 -42.60
C ARG A 75 4.64 18.77 -41.37
N PRO A 76 5.39 19.88 -41.53
CA PRO A 76 5.71 20.76 -40.41
C PRO A 76 4.44 21.22 -39.67
N LEU A 77 4.54 21.34 -38.35
CA LEU A 77 3.44 21.81 -37.49
C LEU A 77 3.77 23.21 -36.98
N PRO A 78 3.00 24.25 -37.32
CA PRO A 78 3.26 25.58 -36.78
C PRO A 78 2.91 25.62 -35.29
N TYR A 79 3.76 26.28 -34.51
CA TYR A 79 3.59 26.48 -33.08
C TYR A 79 3.76 27.94 -32.69
N THR A 80 3.11 28.33 -31.59
CA THR A 80 3.41 29.54 -30.83
C THR A 80 3.52 29.20 -29.35
N MET A 81 4.36 29.92 -28.61
CA MET A 81 4.53 29.74 -27.18
C MET A 81 4.63 31.07 -26.43
N SER A 82 4.02 31.11 -25.24
CA SER A 82 4.12 32.23 -24.30
C SER A 82 4.52 31.70 -22.91
N VAL A 83 5.17 32.55 -22.13
CA VAL A 83 5.61 32.24 -20.76
C VAL A 83 5.12 33.36 -19.86
N ASP A 84 4.17 33.04 -19.00
CA ASP A 84 3.57 33.95 -18.04
C ASP A 84 4.21 33.70 -16.65
N ILE A 85 4.70 34.76 -16.00
CA ILE A 85 5.38 34.69 -14.70
C ILE A 85 4.63 35.56 -13.69
N SER A 86 4.23 34.98 -12.57
CA SER A 86 3.48 35.67 -11.50
C SER A 86 4.28 36.79 -10.81
N ASN A 87 5.59 36.64 -10.65
CA ASN A 87 6.47 37.65 -10.06
C ASN A 87 7.75 37.85 -10.91
N PRO A 88 7.72 38.73 -11.94
CA PRO A 88 8.86 39.00 -12.82
C PRO A 88 10.09 39.60 -12.11
N SER A 89 9.91 40.21 -10.93
CA SER A 89 11.01 40.77 -10.12
C SER A 89 11.81 39.70 -9.39
N ALA A 90 11.22 38.51 -9.17
CA ALA A 90 11.85 37.37 -8.50
C ALA A 90 12.31 36.28 -9.47
N LEU A 91 11.76 36.23 -10.69
CA LEU A 91 12.12 35.25 -11.71
C LEU A 91 12.03 35.85 -13.11
N THR A 92 13.09 35.68 -13.91
CA THR A 92 13.05 35.92 -15.36
C THR A 92 13.30 34.62 -16.12
N SER A 93 12.81 34.53 -17.36
CA SER A 93 12.95 33.33 -18.19
C SER A 93 13.43 33.64 -19.60
N SER A 94 14.21 32.74 -20.19
CA SER A 94 14.57 32.80 -21.61
C SER A 94 14.42 31.44 -22.28
N LEU A 95 13.91 31.44 -23.51
CA LEU A 95 13.77 30.25 -24.36
C LEU A 95 15.00 30.15 -25.28
N ASN A 96 15.49 28.93 -25.52
CA ASN A 96 16.57 28.69 -26.48
C ASN A 96 16.10 28.55 -27.94
N ILE A 97 14.79 28.67 -28.18
CA ILE A 97 14.13 28.65 -29.50
C ILE A 97 13.17 29.85 -29.61
N SER A 98 12.74 30.15 -30.83
CA SER A 98 11.81 31.26 -31.09
C SER A 98 10.43 31.02 -30.48
N GLN A 99 9.74 32.10 -30.07
CA GLN A 99 8.37 32.02 -29.53
C GLN A 99 7.32 31.61 -30.57
N ALA A 100 7.66 31.62 -31.86
CA ALA A 100 6.85 31.09 -32.94
C ALA A 100 7.76 30.41 -33.97
N GLY A 101 7.25 29.39 -34.66
CA GLY A 101 7.98 28.68 -35.70
C GLY A 101 7.21 27.46 -36.21
N GLU A 102 7.90 26.56 -36.89
CA GLU A 102 7.38 25.26 -37.30
C GLU A 102 8.20 24.13 -36.69
N ILE A 103 7.53 23.03 -36.31
CA ILE A 103 8.17 21.81 -35.81
C ILE A 103 8.51 20.92 -37.00
N PRO A 104 9.80 20.70 -37.35
CA PRO A 104 10.21 19.87 -38.49
C PRO A 104 9.72 18.43 -38.40
N VAL A 105 9.44 17.81 -39.54
CA VAL A 105 9.00 16.40 -39.65
C VAL A 105 10.14 15.45 -39.35
N GLY A 106 9.89 14.43 -38.51
CA GLY A 106 10.79 13.30 -38.31
C GLY A 106 11.99 13.62 -37.40
N GLY A 107 11.99 13.01 -36.22
CA GLY A 107 13.09 13.07 -35.26
C GLY A 107 12.75 13.81 -33.97
N LEU A 108 13.42 13.40 -32.90
CA LEU A 108 13.32 14.00 -31.58
C LEU A 108 14.09 15.33 -31.54
N GLN A 109 13.44 16.37 -31.01
CA GLN A 109 14.08 17.67 -30.79
C GLN A 109 13.83 18.11 -29.35
N THR A 110 14.90 18.54 -28.68
CA THR A 110 14.86 18.99 -27.30
C THR A 110 15.21 20.47 -27.24
N TRP A 111 14.35 21.24 -26.60
CA TRP A 111 14.53 22.67 -26.35
C TRP A 111 14.45 22.95 -24.84
N ALA A 112 14.85 24.15 -24.44
CA ALA A 112 15.06 24.51 -23.05
C ALA A 112 14.42 25.86 -22.69
N LEU A 113 13.72 25.88 -21.55
CA LEU A 113 13.31 27.09 -20.85
C LEU A 113 14.31 27.33 -19.71
N ALA A 114 15.14 28.37 -19.84
CA ALA A 114 16.05 28.82 -18.79
C ALA A 114 15.31 29.71 -17.78
N LEU A 115 15.65 29.57 -16.51
CA LEU A 115 15.01 30.19 -15.36
C LEU A 115 16.06 30.85 -14.47
N HIS A 116 16.03 32.18 -14.40
CA HIS A 116 17.01 33.00 -13.69
C HIS A 116 16.34 33.68 -12.50
N CYS A 117 16.69 33.23 -11.29
CA CYS A 117 16.16 33.78 -10.05
C CYS A 117 16.77 35.16 -9.74
N GLY A 118 15.94 36.04 -9.17
CA GLY A 118 16.35 37.33 -8.64
C GLY A 118 16.97 37.23 -7.24
N PRO A 119 17.33 38.37 -6.62
CA PRO A 119 18.09 38.44 -5.35
C PRO A 119 17.24 38.23 -4.08
N TYR A 120 16.05 37.64 -4.22
CA TYR A 120 15.06 37.48 -3.16
C TYR A 120 14.56 36.03 -3.08
N ASP A 121 14.31 35.55 -1.86
CA ASP A 121 13.63 34.27 -1.64
C ASP A 121 12.16 34.40 -2.08
N ALA A 122 11.71 33.53 -2.98
CA ALA A 122 10.35 33.54 -3.50
C ALA A 122 9.94 32.19 -4.12
N GLU A 123 8.70 31.79 -3.92
CA GLU A 123 8.03 30.84 -4.82
C GLU A 123 7.35 31.62 -5.93
N VAL A 124 7.60 31.25 -7.18
CA VAL A 124 7.05 31.94 -8.35
C VAL A 124 6.33 30.94 -9.24
N ASP A 125 5.03 31.13 -9.41
CA ASP A 125 4.22 30.39 -10.37
C ASP A 125 4.55 30.85 -11.80
N LEU A 126 4.76 29.88 -12.67
CA LEU A 126 5.25 29.96 -14.05
C LEU A 126 4.31 29.13 -14.93
N SER A 127 3.65 29.76 -15.89
CA SER A 127 2.77 29.10 -16.86
C SER A 127 3.36 29.20 -18.26
N LEU A 128 3.75 28.07 -18.82
CA LEU A 128 4.24 27.95 -20.20
C LEU A 128 3.08 27.46 -21.06
N ARG A 129 2.56 28.29 -21.97
CA ARG A 129 1.52 27.90 -22.92
C ARG A 129 2.13 27.62 -24.28
N ILE A 130 1.82 26.47 -24.87
CA ILE A 130 2.24 26.09 -26.22
C ILE A 130 0.99 25.77 -27.05
N ASN A 131 0.80 26.52 -28.13
CA ASN A 131 -0.27 26.31 -29.09
C ASN A 131 0.31 25.60 -30.32
N VAL A 132 -0.21 24.43 -30.69
CA VAL A 132 0.22 23.65 -31.86
C VAL A 132 -0.97 23.40 -32.78
N SER A 133 -0.88 23.81 -34.05
CA SER A 133 -1.98 23.64 -35.02
C SER A 133 -1.88 22.29 -35.74
N LEU A 134 -2.46 21.25 -35.13
CA LEU A 134 -2.48 19.89 -35.68
C LEU A 134 -3.26 19.81 -37.01
N SER A 135 -4.26 20.66 -37.21
CA SER A 135 -5.05 20.76 -38.45
C SER A 135 -5.26 22.23 -38.87
N ARG A 136 -5.58 22.47 -40.15
CA ARG A 136 -5.85 23.80 -40.73
C ARG A 136 -7.01 24.58 -40.07
N ARG A 137 -7.73 23.98 -39.11
CA ARG A 137 -8.86 24.58 -38.38
C ARG A 137 -8.81 24.40 -36.86
N ASN A 138 -7.89 23.57 -36.33
CA ASN A 138 -7.84 23.25 -34.90
C ASN A 138 -6.43 23.50 -34.35
N THR A 139 -6.33 24.44 -33.42
CA THR A 139 -5.13 24.71 -32.62
C THR A 139 -5.32 24.09 -31.25
N THR A 140 -4.41 23.19 -30.87
CA THR A 140 -4.37 22.59 -29.53
C THR A 140 -3.54 23.50 -28.62
N SER A 141 -4.13 23.98 -27.53
CA SER A 141 -3.42 24.73 -26.48
C SER A 141 -3.01 23.78 -25.35
N LEU A 142 -1.74 23.81 -24.97
CA LEU A 142 -1.15 23.02 -23.90
C LEU A 142 -0.57 23.99 -22.86
N ASP A 143 -1.04 23.94 -21.61
CA ASP A 143 -0.72 24.92 -20.58
C ASP A 143 0.01 24.26 -19.39
N PHE A 144 1.33 24.45 -19.32
CA PHE A 144 2.22 23.80 -18.36
C PHE A 144 2.49 24.70 -17.18
N ARG A 145 1.83 24.41 -16.05
CA ARG A 145 2.04 25.14 -14.80
C ARG A 145 3.19 24.54 -14.00
N ARG A 146 4.08 25.41 -13.51
CA ARG A 146 5.24 25.08 -12.68
C ARG A 146 5.31 26.06 -11.52
N LYS A 147 5.86 25.63 -10.40
CA LYS A 147 6.17 26.50 -9.28
C LYS A 147 7.68 26.51 -9.07
N LYS A 148 8.36 27.59 -9.44
CA LYS A 148 9.80 27.73 -9.29
C LYS A 148 10.12 28.26 -7.90
N ILE A 149 10.94 27.51 -7.17
CA ILE A 149 11.53 27.97 -5.91
C ILE A 149 12.79 28.77 -6.27
N CYS A 150 12.84 30.04 -5.87
CA CYS A 150 14.01 30.90 -5.95
C CYS A 150 14.51 31.16 -4.53
N LEU A 151 15.81 30.98 -4.32
CA LEU A 151 16.49 31.24 -3.06
C LEU A 151 17.59 32.28 -3.29
N LYS A 152 17.76 33.17 -2.33
CA LYS A 152 18.82 34.18 -2.32
C LYS A 152 20.15 33.50 -1.99
N ASP A 153 21.14 33.69 -2.87
CA ASP A 153 22.50 33.21 -2.64
C ASP A 153 23.07 33.78 -1.33
N LYS A 154 23.30 32.90 -0.35
CA LYS A 154 24.04 33.20 0.89
C LYS A 154 25.53 32.89 0.72
N SER A 155 26.14 33.44 -0.33
CA SER A 155 27.57 33.26 -0.64
C SER A 155 28.37 34.52 -0.30
N ASN A 156 28.67 34.70 0.99
CA ASN A 156 29.87 35.44 1.39
C ASN A 156 30.49 34.86 2.66
N ALA A 157 30.84 33.58 2.58
CA ALA A 157 31.72 32.86 3.50
C ALA A 157 32.39 31.70 2.74
N GLY A 158 33.47 32.01 2.01
CA GLY A 158 34.49 31.02 1.66
C GLY A 158 35.32 30.62 2.90
N PRO A 159 36.25 29.66 2.79
CA PRO A 159 37.18 29.57 1.67
C PRO A 159 37.10 28.28 0.84
N GLU A 160 37.88 28.27 -0.24
CA GLU A 160 38.07 27.15 -1.17
C GLU A 160 38.66 25.91 -0.47
N GLU A 161 38.17 24.72 -0.81
CA GLU A 161 39.00 23.51 -0.77
C GLU A 161 39.30 23.04 -2.20
N VAL A 162 40.60 23.03 -2.50
CA VAL A 162 41.16 22.63 -3.80
C VAL A 162 41.14 21.11 -3.91
N LEU A 163 40.23 20.56 -4.70
CA LEU A 163 40.31 19.16 -5.11
C LEU A 163 41.35 18.99 -6.23
N VAL A 164 42.55 18.59 -5.81
CA VAL A 164 43.67 18.22 -6.68
C VAL A 164 43.26 17.14 -7.68
N ALA A 165 43.58 17.36 -8.95
CA ALA A 165 43.37 16.38 -10.01
C ALA A 165 44.24 15.14 -9.81
N ALA A 166 43.64 14.03 -9.37
CA ALA A 166 44.25 12.72 -9.42
C ALA A 166 44.09 12.12 -10.83
N SER A 167 45.13 12.22 -11.64
CA SER A 167 45.22 11.51 -12.93
C SER A 167 45.33 10.00 -12.69
N GLY A 168 44.19 9.30 -12.77
CA GLY A 168 44.11 7.82 -12.71
C GLY A 168 43.72 7.24 -14.07
N SER A 169 44.53 6.33 -14.62
CA SER A 169 44.31 5.78 -15.96
C SER A 169 43.14 4.80 -16.04
N SER A 170 42.56 4.72 -17.23
CA SER A 170 41.43 3.85 -17.55
C SER A 170 41.80 2.36 -17.57
N THR A 171 41.45 1.61 -16.53
CA THR A 171 41.49 0.13 -16.53
C THR A 171 40.24 -0.56 -15.95
N GLY A 172 39.20 0.18 -15.53
CA GLY A 172 37.99 -0.40 -14.95
C GLY A 172 37.06 -1.13 -15.94
N GLY A 173 37.00 -0.69 -17.20
CA GLY A 173 36.06 -1.23 -18.19
C GLY A 173 36.33 -2.69 -18.58
N GLN A 174 37.60 -3.05 -18.83
CA GLN A 174 37.94 -4.42 -19.26
C GLN A 174 37.72 -5.45 -18.16
N VAL A 175 37.94 -5.09 -16.88
CA VAL A 175 37.67 -6.00 -15.75
C VAL A 175 36.17 -6.26 -15.61
N PHE A 176 35.32 -5.25 -15.80
CA PHE A 176 33.87 -5.40 -15.73
C PHE A 176 33.32 -6.31 -16.85
N TYR A 177 33.77 -6.11 -18.09
CA TYR A 177 33.38 -6.98 -19.21
C TYR A 177 33.96 -8.40 -19.10
N ALA A 178 35.17 -8.57 -18.57
CA ALA A 178 35.74 -9.89 -18.29
C ALA A 178 34.94 -10.64 -17.21
N ALA A 179 34.54 -9.97 -16.13
CA ALA A 179 33.71 -10.57 -15.07
C ALA A 179 32.34 -11.03 -15.60
N ILE A 180 31.67 -10.22 -16.44
CA ILE A 180 30.41 -10.61 -17.09
C ILE A 180 30.63 -11.78 -18.05
N GLY A 181 31.70 -11.76 -18.85
CA GLY A 181 32.06 -12.88 -19.74
C GLY A 181 32.27 -14.19 -18.99
N CYS A 182 33.00 -14.16 -17.88
CA CYS A 182 33.20 -15.32 -16.99
C CYS A 182 31.88 -15.81 -16.37
N ALA A 183 31.01 -14.91 -15.92
CA ALA A 183 29.70 -15.27 -15.38
C ALA A 183 28.80 -15.96 -16.43
N CYS A 184 28.73 -15.41 -17.65
CA CYS A 184 27.99 -16.01 -18.75
C CYS A 184 28.56 -17.38 -19.16
N ALA A 185 29.89 -17.53 -19.20
CA ALA A 185 30.54 -18.81 -19.48
C ALA A 185 30.25 -19.86 -18.38
N PHE A 186 30.20 -19.45 -17.11
CA PHE A 186 29.87 -20.33 -15.99
C PHE A 186 28.41 -20.80 -16.03
N ILE A 187 27.47 -19.89 -16.34
CA ILE A 187 26.05 -20.24 -16.55
C ILE A 187 25.89 -21.21 -17.73
N ALA A 188 26.58 -20.97 -18.85
CA ALA A 188 26.57 -21.88 -20.00
C ALA A 188 27.13 -23.27 -19.65
N ALA A 189 28.22 -23.33 -18.87
CA ALA A 189 28.80 -24.60 -18.41
C ALA A 189 27.83 -25.39 -17.50
N ILE A 190 27.14 -24.72 -16.57
CA ILE A 190 26.07 -25.33 -15.76
C ILE A 190 24.96 -25.87 -16.67
N PHE A 191 24.52 -25.10 -17.67
CA PHE A 191 23.46 -25.53 -18.58
C PHE A 191 23.85 -26.78 -19.40
N VAL A 192 25.10 -26.84 -19.88
CA VAL A 192 25.65 -28.03 -20.55
C VAL A 192 25.75 -29.22 -19.60
N LEU A 193 26.15 -29.03 -18.34
CA LEU A 193 26.19 -30.09 -17.33
C LEU A 193 24.79 -30.63 -17.00
N VAL A 194 23.78 -29.76 -16.89
CA VAL A 194 22.38 -30.16 -16.68
C VAL A 194 21.86 -30.95 -17.88
N ILE A 195 22.12 -30.52 -19.12
CA ILE A 195 21.77 -31.27 -20.33
C ILE A 195 22.49 -32.62 -20.36
N ALA A 196 23.79 -32.67 -20.06
CA ALA A 196 24.56 -33.91 -20.03
C ALA A 196 24.06 -34.89 -18.97
N TYR A 197 23.65 -34.39 -17.80
CA TYR A 197 23.00 -35.18 -16.75
C TYR A 197 21.65 -35.73 -17.23
N TYR A 198 20.80 -34.89 -17.83
CA TYR A 198 19.48 -35.28 -18.33
C TYR A 198 19.56 -36.32 -19.46
N VAL A 199 20.56 -36.18 -20.36
CA VAL A 199 20.85 -37.15 -21.42
C VAL A 199 21.43 -38.45 -20.85
N ARG A 200 22.25 -38.39 -19.79
CA ARG A 200 22.71 -39.58 -19.06
C ARG A 200 21.56 -40.33 -18.40
N ASP A 201 20.69 -39.67 -17.63
CA ASP A 201 19.53 -40.32 -16.99
C ASP A 201 18.63 -40.99 -18.03
N LYS A 202 18.36 -40.31 -19.14
CA LYS A 202 17.56 -40.85 -20.26
C LYS A 202 18.24 -42.03 -20.98
N LYS A 203 19.58 -42.14 -20.92
CA LYS A 203 20.34 -43.29 -21.45
C LYS A 203 20.38 -44.46 -20.46
N THR A 204 20.47 -44.21 -19.15
CA THR A 204 20.34 -45.27 -18.13
C THR A 204 18.93 -45.85 -18.07
N ARG A 205 17.88 -45.03 -18.18
CA ARG A 205 16.48 -45.51 -18.26
C ARG A 205 16.20 -46.36 -19.51
N ARG A 206 16.92 -46.16 -20.61
CA ARG A 206 16.79 -46.99 -21.83
C ARG A 206 17.47 -48.35 -21.75
N HIS A 207 18.30 -48.60 -20.73
CA HIS A 207 19.09 -49.84 -20.62
C HIS A 207 18.57 -50.81 -19.56
N ARG A 208 17.48 -50.45 -18.87
CA ARG A 208 16.87 -51.23 -17.79
C ARG A 208 15.38 -51.41 -18.05
N ASP A 209 15.08 -52.22 -19.05
CA ASP A 209 13.86 -53.05 -19.15
C ASP A 209 14.07 -54.06 -20.30
N PRO A 210 13.92 -55.36 -20.00
CA PRO A 210 13.20 -56.21 -20.93
C PRO A 210 12.18 -57.14 -20.23
N LEU A 211 11.17 -57.52 -21.01
CA LEU A 211 10.21 -58.63 -20.87
C LEU A 211 8.77 -58.33 -20.41
N GLN A 212 7.87 -58.86 -21.24
CA GLN A 212 6.49 -59.32 -21.03
C GLN A 212 5.36 -58.29 -21.28
N GLU A 213 4.79 -58.23 -22.49
CA GLU A 213 3.67 -59.06 -23.03
C GLU A 213 2.32 -58.89 -22.30
N SER A 214 1.13 -58.86 -22.93
CA SER A 214 0.72 -58.51 -24.32
C SER A 214 -0.84 -58.43 -24.41
N ARG A 215 -1.36 -57.75 -25.45
CA ARG A 215 -2.71 -57.88 -26.09
C ARG A 215 -4.00 -57.28 -25.44
N GLY A 216 -4.86 -56.76 -26.35
CA GLY A 216 -6.34 -56.55 -26.19
C GLY A 216 -6.76 -55.16 -25.69
N LEU A 217 -7.14 -54.13 -26.48
CA LEU A 217 -7.99 -53.97 -27.69
C LEU A 217 -9.52 -53.94 -27.42
N SER A 218 -10.17 -52.86 -27.91
CA SER A 218 -11.64 -52.59 -28.06
C SER A 218 -12.31 -51.75 -26.94
N SER A 219 -13.36 -50.94 -27.16
CA SER A 219 -13.82 -50.16 -28.34
C SER A 219 -14.99 -49.20 -27.94
N ALA A 220 -15.28 -48.16 -28.75
CA ALA A 220 -16.51 -47.30 -28.79
C ALA A 220 -16.86 -46.46 -27.53
N CYS A 221 -17.14 -45.13 -27.59
CA CYS A 221 -18.28 -44.40 -28.22
C CYS A 221 -19.65 -44.74 -27.53
N SER A 222 -20.57 -43.81 -27.17
CA SER A 222 -20.83 -42.42 -27.63
C SER A 222 -21.80 -41.63 -26.68
N VAL A 223 -21.98 -40.31 -26.94
CA VAL A 223 -23.25 -39.51 -26.84
C VAL A 223 -23.74 -38.86 -25.51
N GLU A 224 -23.61 -37.52 -25.50
CA GLU A 224 -24.54 -36.41 -25.13
C GLU A 224 -25.05 -36.00 -23.70
N ARG A 225 -24.92 -34.67 -23.50
CA ARG A 225 -25.76 -33.67 -22.76
C ARG A 225 -25.87 -33.67 -21.23
N GLY A 226 -25.32 -32.59 -20.64
CA GLY A 226 -26.20 -31.50 -20.17
C GLY A 226 -26.11 -31.07 -18.69
N THR A 227 -25.64 -29.83 -18.47
CA THR A 227 -25.87 -28.95 -17.28
C THR A 227 -25.27 -29.36 -15.92
N GLY A 228 -24.86 -28.36 -15.10
CA GLY A 228 -24.72 -28.53 -13.65
C GLY A 228 -23.41 -28.07 -13.00
N VAL A 229 -23.48 -26.91 -12.33
CA VAL A 229 -22.54 -26.29 -11.39
C VAL A 229 -21.93 -27.25 -10.34
N GLY A 230 -20.63 -27.09 -10.02
CA GLY A 230 -20.02 -27.65 -8.79
C GLY A 230 -18.47 -27.50 -8.74
N PRO A 231 -17.86 -27.00 -7.64
CA PRO A 231 -16.41 -26.76 -7.58
C PRO A 231 -15.61 -28.01 -7.17
N ALA A 232 -14.44 -28.21 -7.78
CA ALA A 232 -13.54 -29.31 -7.46
C ALA A 232 -12.59 -28.98 -6.29
N GLN A 233 -12.43 -29.93 -5.38
CA GLN A 233 -11.60 -29.84 -4.18
C GLN A 233 -10.10 -30.08 -4.47
N THR A 234 -9.28 -29.39 -3.68
CA THR A 234 -8.06 -29.88 -2.99
C THR A 234 -7.15 -30.91 -3.68
N PHE A 235 -5.87 -30.53 -3.85
CA PHE A 235 -4.76 -31.45 -3.61
C PHE A 235 -3.66 -30.77 -2.78
N LEU A 236 -3.37 -31.34 -1.61
CA LEU A 236 -2.21 -31.01 -0.76
C LEU A 236 -1.02 -31.88 -1.14
N SER A 237 0.20 -31.44 -0.82
CA SER A 237 1.40 -32.26 -0.87
C SER A 237 2.45 -31.78 0.16
N PRO A 238 3.35 -32.67 0.63
CA PRO A 238 3.94 -32.55 1.97
C PRO A 238 5.21 -31.69 2.07
N GLU A 239 5.63 -31.51 3.33
CA GLU A 239 6.58 -30.51 3.83
C GLU A 239 8.01 -30.57 3.28
N THR A 240 8.72 -29.45 3.40
CA THR A 240 10.20 -29.39 3.49
C THR A 240 10.58 -28.22 4.41
N PRO A 241 11.50 -28.40 5.38
CA PRO A 241 11.80 -27.36 6.37
C PRO A 241 12.66 -26.21 5.80
N PRO A 242 12.46 -24.96 6.24
CA PRO A 242 13.30 -23.83 5.84
C PRO A 242 14.64 -23.81 6.59
N PRO A 243 15.74 -23.34 5.96
CA PRO A 243 17.05 -23.25 6.60
C PRO A 243 17.13 -22.09 7.62
N ALA A 244 18.05 -22.24 8.59
CA ALA A 244 18.15 -21.35 9.73
C ALA A 244 18.84 -20.00 9.44
N SER A 245 18.11 -18.93 9.76
CA SER A 245 18.56 -17.68 10.40
C SER A 245 19.79 -16.91 9.88
N ALA A 246 19.54 -15.65 9.52
CA ALA A 246 20.31 -14.52 10.03
C ALA A 246 19.34 -13.35 10.32
N THR A 247 18.83 -13.27 11.55
CA THR A 247 17.90 -12.21 11.97
C THR A 247 18.56 -11.33 13.02
N SER A 248 18.80 -10.06 12.69
CA SER A 248 19.27 -9.07 13.64
C SER A 248 18.29 -8.89 14.81
N THR A 249 18.83 -8.76 16.01
CA THR A 249 18.10 -8.77 17.28
C THR A 249 17.17 -7.56 17.45
N SER A 250 15.89 -7.73 17.12
CA SER A 250 14.82 -6.83 17.59
C SER A 250 14.36 -7.23 18.99
N THR A 251 14.39 -6.29 19.93
CA THR A 251 13.99 -6.48 21.33
C THR A 251 12.46 -6.51 21.56
N TYR A 252 11.67 -6.46 20.48
CA TYR A 252 10.21 -6.53 20.50
C TYR A 252 9.73 -7.92 20.07
N ARG A 253 9.13 -8.67 21.00
CA ARG A 253 8.60 -10.02 20.74
C ARG A 253 7.30 -9.96 19.94
N ARG A 254 7.03 -10.97 19.10
CA ARG A 254 5.72 -11.12 18.45
C ARG A 254 4.66 -11.50 19.50
N LEU A 255 3.41 -11.14 19.24
CA LEU A 255 2.25 -11.72 19.95
C LEU A 255 2.18 -13.24 19.71
N ASP A 256 2.49 -13.68 18.47
CA ASP A 256 2.47 -15.08 18.03
C ASP A 256 3.67 -15.94 18.45
N ASP A 257 4.80 -15.35 18.87
CA ASP A 257 6.05 -16.09 19.19
C ASP A 257 6.16 -16.47 20.68
N ARG A 258 5.12 -16.24 21.49
CA ARG A 258 5.13 -16.67 22.88
C ARG A 258 5.05 -18.20 22.94
N PRO A 259 5.89 -18.88 23.74
CA PRO A 259 5.91 -20.34 23.77
C PRO A 259 4.55 -20.88 24.22
N SER A 260 4.08 -21.96 23.59
CA SER A 260 2.73 -22.53 23.81
C SER A 260 2.42 -22.82 25.28
N ARG A 261 3.45 -23.05 26.10
CA ARG A 261 3.35 -23.21 27.55
C ARG A 261 2.79 -21.97 28.25
N GLU A 262 3.24 -20.77 27.88
CA GLU A 262 2.73 -19.50 28.40
C GLU A 262 1.25 -19.29 27.99
N LEU A 263 0.82 -19.82 26.84
CA LEU A 263 -0.58 -19.76 26.42
C LEU A 263 -1.50 -20.63 27.31
N HIS A 264 -1.05 -21.84 27.68
CA HIS A 264 -1.82 -22.74 28.54
C HIS A 264 -1.94 -22.18 29.97
N GLU A 265 -0.86 -21.63 30.52
CA GLU A 265 -0.84 -20.99 31.84
C GLU A 265 -1.87 -19.84 31.90
N ARG A 266 -1.92 -18.96 30.90
CA ARG A 266 -2.94 -17.88 30.81
C ARG A 266 -4.37 -18.41 30.71
N ILE A 267 -4.60 -19.44 29.90
CA ILE A 267 -5.93 -20.05 29.76
C ILE A 267 -6.41 -20.55 31.12
N GLN A 268 -5.53 -21.22 31.88
CA GLN A 268 -5.86 -21.70 33.23
C GLN A 268 -6.18 -20.55 34.20
N GLU A 269 -5.41 -19.45 34.17
CA GLU A 269 -5.63 -18.27 35.02
C GLU A 269 -7.01 -17.61 34.84
N ILE A 270 -7.57 -17.64 33.62
CA ILE A 270 -8.89 -17.03 33.33
C ILE A 270 -9.95 -18.02 32.85
N THR A 271 -9.82 -19.30 33.21
CA THR A 271 -10.83 -20.31 32.85
C THR A 271 -12.15 -20.06 33.59
N VAL A 272 -13.26 -19.99 32.85
CA VAL A 272 -14.62 -19.83 33.38
C VAL A 272 -15.52 -21.01 32.98
N GLN A 273 -16.40 -21.40 33.90
CA GLN A 273 -17.37 -22.48 33.68
C GLN A 273 -18.39 -22.08 32.61
N ARG A 274 -18.58 -22.92 31.56
CA ARG A 274 -19.48 -22.64 30.44
C ARG A 274 -20.91 -22.36 30.88
N CYS A 275 -21.41 -23.12 31.86
CA CYS A 275 -22.78 -23.00 32.39
C CYS A 275 -23.11 -21.62 33.00
N ARG A 276 -22.09 -20.81 33.32
CA ARG A 276 -22.25 -19.43 33.82
C ARG A 276 -22.35 -18.39 32.69
N VAL A 277 -22.09 -18.80 31.45
CA VAL A 277 -22.15 -17.96 30.25
C VAL A 277 -23.42 -18.26 29.47
N ARG A 278 -24.26 -17.25 29.24
CA ARG A 278 -25.45 -17.36 28.38
C ARG A 278 -25.25 -16.51 27.14
N LEU A 279 -25.31 -17.13 25.96
CA LEU A 279 -25.39 -16.39 24.69
C LEU A 279 -26.80 -15.79 24.54
N LEU A 280 -26.89 -14.57 24.00
CA LEU A 280 -28.14 -13.85 23.77
C LEU A 280 -28.30 -13.58 22.26
N SER A 281 -27.99 -12.38 21.78
CA SER A 281 -28.03 -12.00 20.35
C SER A 281 -26.70 -12.24 19.65
N ILE A 282 -26.74 -12.50 18.33
CA ILE A 282 -25.57 -12.39 17.45
C ILE A 282 -25.37 -10.92 17.10
N GLU A 283 -24.17 -10.39 17.35
CA GLU A 283 -23.78 -9.02 16.99
C GLU A 283 -23.02 -9.00 15.65
N MET A 284 -22.19 -10.02 15.42
CA MET A 284 -21.43 -10.24 14.19
C MET A 284 -21.27 -11.73 13.90
N GLU A 285 -21.37 -12.10 12.63
CA GLU A 285 -21.15 -13.45 12.12
C GLU A 285 -20.32 -13.38 10.84
N GLY A 286 -19.31 -14.23 10.75
CA GLY A 286 -18.52 -14.48 9.53
C GLY A 286 -18.76 -15.90 9.02
N THR A 287 -17.80 -16.47 8.31
CA THR A 287 -17.89 -17.86 7.85
C THR A 287 -17.75 -18.83 9.02
N PHE A 288 -16.71 -18.65 9.85
CA PHE A 288 -16.31 -19.60 10.90
C PHE A 288 -16.23 -18.98 12.29
N GLY A 289 -16.39 -17.67 12.42
CA GLY A 289 -16.36 -16.90 13.66
C GLY A 289 -17.69 -16.23 13.97
N ARG A 290 -18.05 -16.16 15.24
CA ARG A 290 -19.24 -15.46 15.73
C ARG A 290 -18.90 -14.61 16.94
N VAL A 291 -19.58 -13.46 17.04
CA VAL A 291 -19.56 -12.58 18.20
C VAL A 291 -20.99 -12.42 18.69
N TYR A 292 -21.26 -12.95 19.88
CA TYR A 292 -22.54 -12.81 20.55
C TYR A 292 -22.46 -11.69 21.60
N ARG A 293 -23.58 -11.02 21.85
CA ARG A 293 -23.85 -10.45 23.17
C ARG A 293 -24.28 -11.58 24.09
N GLY A 294 -23.85 -11.55 25.33
CA GLY A 294 -24.16 -12.56 26.33
C GLY A 294 -24.21 -11.99 27.74
N SER A 295 -24.55 -12.85 28.69
CA SER A 295 -24.43 -12.56 30.12
C SER A 295 -23.54 -13.60 30.82
N TYR A 296 -22.69 -13.12 31.72
CA TYR A 296 -21.79 -13.94 32.53
C TYR A 296 -22.13 -13.79 34.01
N HIS A 297 -22.39 -14.89 34.69
CA HIS A 297 -22.64 -14.94 36.13
C HIS A 297 -21.33 -15.27 36.86
N GLU A 298 -20.67 -14.25 37.39
CA GLU A 298 -19.43 -14.40 38.16
C GLU A 298 -19.69 -15.03 39.54
N GLU A 299 -18.69 -15.73 40.10
CA GLU A 299 -18.83 -16.42 41.38
C GLU A 299 -19.09 -15.43 42.52
N GLY A 300 -20.18 -15.60 43.26
CA GLY A 300 -20.55 -14.70 44.36
C GLY A 300 -21.10 -13.33 43.93
N ALA A 301 -21.19 -13.02 42.64
CA ALA A 301 -21.81 -11.79 42.16
C ALA A 301 -23.34 -11.87 42.24
N SER A 302 -23.98 -10.81 42.76
CA SER A 302 -25.44 -10.76 42.93
C SER A 302 -26.22 -10.56 41.63
N SER A 303 -25.55 -10.13 40.55
CA SER A 303 -26.15 -9.84 39.24
C SER A 303 -25.23 -10.29 38.11
N PRO A 304 -25.76 -10.79 36.98
CA PRO A 304 -24.96 -11.07 35.80
C PRO A 304 -24.32 -9.81 35.22
N ARG A 305 -23.16 -10.00 34.58
CA ARG A 305 -22.44 -8.99 33.81
C ARG A 305 -22.70 -9.19 32.32
N ASP A 306 -23.01 -8.10 31.61
CA ASP A 306 -23.07 -8.11 30.16
C ASP A 306 -21.67 -8.28 29.55
N VAL A 307 -21.56 -9.21 28.59
CA VAL A 307 -20.30 -9.58 27.93
C VAL A 307 -20.47 -9.72 26.43
N LEU A 308 -19.40 -9.49 25.67
CA LEU A 308 -19.28 -10.01 24.31
C LEU A 308 -18.60 -11.37 24.37
N VAL A 309 -19.09 -12.33 23.58
CA VAL A 309 -18.54 -13.68 23.48
C VAL A 309 -18.08 -13.94 22.05
N LYS A 310 -16.76 -13.99 21.83
CA LYS A 310 -16.19 -14.49 20.57
C LYS A 310 -16.11 -16.02 20.64
N THR A 311 -16.59 -16.70 19.60
CA THR A 311 -16.56 -18.16 19.47
C THR A 311 -16.33 -18.56 18.02
N ALA A 312 -15.90 -19.80 17.80
CA ALA A 312 -15.92 -20.43 16.49
C ALA A 312 -17.30 -21.07 16.20
N ALA A 313 -17.61 -21.29 14.92
CA ALA A 313 -18.73 -22.09 14.45
C ALA A 313 -18.42 -23.59 14.55
N GLU A 314 -19.45 -24.45 14.57
CA GLU A 314 -19.30 -25.91 14.69
C GLU A 314 -18.45 -26.55 13.57
N HIS A 315 -18.48 -25.96 12.36
CA HIS A 315 -17.73 -26.44 11.20
C HIS A 315 -16.31 -25.82 11.09
N ALA A 316 -15.90 -24.99 12.06
CA ALA A 316 -14.59 -24.36 12.04
C ALA A 316 -13.47 -25.39 12.23
N SER A 317 -12.34 -25.20 11.52
CA SER A 317 -11.19 -26.07 11.63
C SER A 317 -10.48 -25.91 12.98
N GLN A 318 -9.75 -26.95 13.41
CA GLN A 318 -8.90 -26.86 14.60
C GLN A 318 -7.84 -25.75 14.49
N SER A 319 -7.38 -25.42 13.28
CA SER A 319 -6.46 -24.30 13.05
C SER A 319 -7.13 -22.93 13.25
N GLN A 320 -8.40 -22.76 12.86
CA GLN A 320 -9.18 -21.56 13.13
C GLN A 320 -9.47 -21.40 14.63
N VAL A 321 -9.79 -22.50 15.32
CA VAL A 321 -9.99 -22.51 16.78
C VAL A 321 -8.69 -22.17 17.54
N ALA A 322 -7.55 -22.72 17.13
CA ALA A 322 -6.25 -22.41 17.73
C ALA A 322 -5.84 -20.95 17.50
N LEU A 323 -6.14 -20.40 16.31
CA LEU A 323 -5.90 -19.00 15.96
C LEU A 323 -6.77 -18.06 16.82
N LEU A 324 -8.06 -18.40 16.97
CA LEU A 324 -8.99 -17.67 17.84
C LEU A 324 -8.47 -17.54 19.27
N LEU A 325 -8.00 -18.65 19.87
CA LEU A 325 -7.41 -18.64 21.21
C LEU A 325 -6.09 -17.85 21.28
N ARG A 326 -5.19 -18.04 20.32
CA ARG A 326 -3.86 -17.40 20.31
C ARG A 326 -3.97 -15.87 20.20
N GLU A 327 -4.81 -15.40 19.27
CA GLU A 327 -4.98 -13.96 19.03
C GLU A 327 -5.96 -13.33 20.03
N GLY A 328 -7.01 -14.04 20.46
CA GLY A 328 -7.97 -13.54 21.45
C GLY A 328 -7.33 -13.24 22.82
N LEU A 329 -6.26 -13.97 23.15
CA LEU A 329 -5.46 -13.77 24.36
C LEU A 329 -4.31 -12.77 24.20
N ALA A 330 -4.22 -12.04 23.07
CA ALA A 330 -3.16 -11.06 22.81
C ALA A 330 -3.14 -9.91 23.82
N LEU A 331 -4.32 -9.46 24.27
CA LEU A 331 -4.50 -8.36 25.23
C LEU A 331 -4.66 -8.84 26.69
N TYR A 332 -4.40 -10.12 26.98
CA TYR A 332 -4.49 -10.66 28.34
C TYR A 332 -3.54 -9.96 29.32
N GLY A 333 -4.01 -9.73 30.55
CA GLY A 333 -3.24 -9.10 31.63
C GLY A 333 -2.98 -7.60 31.45
N LEU A 334 -3.60 -6.96 30.44
CA LEU A 334 -3.47 -5.54 30.19
C LEU A 334 -4.62 -4.76 30.83
N SER A 335 -4.30 -3.59 31.40
CA SER A 335 -5.29 -2.68 31.98
C SER A 335 -5.00 -1.26 31.52
N HIS A 336 -5.88 -0.73 30.68
CA HIS A 336 -5.84 0.64 30.14
C HIS A 336 -7.24 1.01 29.62
N PRO A 337 -7.76 2.24 29.84
CA PRO A 337 -9.13 2.60 29.46
C PRO A 337 -9.47 2.45 27.97
N ALA A 338 -8.48 2.60 27.08
CA ALA A 338 -8.61 2.47 25.63
C ALA A 338 -8.23 1.08 25.07
N LEU A 339 -8.21 0.03 25.90
CA LEU A 339 -8.03 -1.37 25.48
C LEU A 339 -9.21 -2.21 25.98
N LEU A 340 -9.63 -3.20 25.18
CA LEU A 340 -10.65 -4.18 25.54
C LEU A 340 -9.98 -5.56 25.78
N PRO A 341 -9.38 -5.78 26.97
CA PRO A 341 -8.80 -7.07 27.31
C PRO A 341 -9.88 -8.16 27.45
N VAL A 342 -9.47 -9.40 27.16
CA VAL A 342 -10.24 -10.60 27.48
C VAL A 342 -10.45 -10.72 29.00
N LEU A 343 -11.68 -11.02 29.43
CA LEU A 343 -12.07 -11.28 30.81
C LEU A 343 -11.90 -12.75 31.21
N GLY A 344 -12.23 -13.66 30.29
CA GLY A 344 -12.31 -15.08 30.60
C GLY A 344 -12.34 -15.96 29.36
N VAL A 345 -11.98 -17.23 29.53
CA VAL A 345 -12.02 -18.26 28.49
C VAL A 345 -12.82 -19.45 29.01
N SER A 346 -13.73 -19.98 28.20
CA SER A 346 -14.39 -21.26 28.49
C SER A 346 -14.03 -22.29 27.42
N ILE A 347 -13.30 -23.34 27.79
CA ILE A 347 -13.00 -24.49 26.93
C ILE A 347 -13.72 -25.71 27.52
N GLU A 348 -14.41 -26.46 26.68
CA GLU A 348 -15.02 -27.74 27.03
C GLU A 348 -14.67 -28.77 25.95
N ASP A 349 -14.57 -30.03 26.34
CA ASP A 349 -14.28 -31.11 25.40
C ASP A 349 -15.33 -31.17 24.29
N ARG A 350 -14.86 -31.20 23.04
CA ARG A 350 -15.67 -31.26 21.80
C ARG A 350 -16.55 -30.04 21.51
N SER A 351 -16.38 -28.93 22.23
CA SER A 351 -17.10 -27.67 22.00
C SER A 351 -16.18 -26.53 21.57
N ALA A 352 -16.67 -25.62 20.72
CA ALA A 352 -15.96 -24.39 20.38
C ALA A 352 -15.69 -23.53 21.64
N PRO A 353 -14.51 -22.91 21.79
CA PRO A 353 -14.18 -22.12 22.97
C PRO A 353 -14.88 -20.76 22.95
N PHE A 354 -15.23 -20.26 24.13
CA PHE A 354 -15.75 -18.90 24.33
C PHE A 354 -14.66 -17.99 24.89
N LEU A 355 -14.41 -16.87 24.23
CA LEU A 355 -13.61 -15.74 24.75
C LEU A 355 -14.56 -14.63 25.18
N LEU A 356 -14.54 -14.27 26.46
CA LEU A 356 -15.42 -13.28 27.07
C LEU A 356 -14.72 -11.92 27.13
N TYR A 357 -15.43 -10.85 26.79
CA TYR A 357 -14.97 -9.47 26.87
C TYR A 357 -16.03 -8.60 27.56
N PRO A 358 -15.68 -7.45 28.17
CA PRO A 358 -16.67 -6.54 28.74
C PRO A 358 -17.64 -6.04 27.66
N HIS A 359 -18.93 -5.95 27.98
CA HIS A 359 -19.89 -5.24 27.13
C HIS A 359 -20.61 -4.14 27.90
N THR A 360 -20.50 -2.91 27.41
CA THR A 360 -21.16 -1.72 27.98
C THR A 360 -21.74 -0.85 26.85
N GLY A 361 -22.45 -1.46 25.89
CA GLY A 361 -23.03 -0.76 24.73
C GLY A 361 -22.06 -0.53 23.55
N TYR A 362 -20.80 -0.92 23.69
CA TYR A 362 -19.77 -0.86 22.64
C TYR A 362 -20.19 -1.56 21.34
N LYS A 363 -20.03 -0.86 20.21
CA LYS A 363 -20.26 -1.31 18.83
C LYS A 363 -18.93 -1.36 18.06
N ASN A 364 -18.82 -2.18 17.02
CA ASN A 364 -17.63 -2.18 16.16
C ASN A 364 -17.44 -0.81 15.46
N MET A 365 -16.25 -0.23 15.55
CA MET A 365 -16.01 1.15 15.13
C MET A 365 -16.10 1.34 13.60
N LYS A 366 -15.63 0.40 12.78
CA LYS A 366 -15.83 0.44 11.32
C LYS A 366 -17.33 0.43 10.96
N ARG A 367 -18.14 -0.44 11.58
CA ARG A 367 -19.61 -0.46 11.36
C ARG A 367 -20.30 0.81 11.87
N PHE A 368 -19.84 1.40 12.97
CA PHE A 368 -20.33 2.67 13.50
C PHE A 368 -20.07 3.84 12.54
N LEU A 369 -18.83 4.00 12.06
CA LEU A 369 -18.44 5.05 11.12
C LEU A 369 -19.22 4.96 9.80
N VAL A 370 -19.39 3.76 9.25
CA VAL A 370 -20.23 3.55 8.04
C VAL A 370 -21.69 3.95 8.30
N ARG A 371 -22.23 3.72 9.50
CA ARG A 371 -23.59 4.18 9.86
C ARG A 371 -23.69 5.71 9.98
N CYS A 372 -22.67 6.40 10.50
CA CYS A 372 -22.63 7.88 10.48
C CYS A 372 -22.73 8.47 9.07
N LYS A 373 -22.27 7.73 8.05
CA LYS A 373 -22.36 8.11 6.63
C LYS A 373 -23.74 7.81 5.99
N LEU A 374 -24.52 6.89 6.55
CA LEU A 374 -25.76 6.38 5.95
C LEU A 374 -27.00 6.88 6.69
N SER A 375 -27.78 7.74 6.05
CA SER A 375 -29.03 8.32 6.57
C SER A 375 -30.24 7.37 6.58
N SER A 376 -30.05 6.06 6.39
CA SER A 376 -31.12 5.09 6.17
C SER A 376 -31.69 4.43 7.43
N GLU A 377 -30.97 4.47 8.57
CA GLU A 377 -31.41 3.90 9.86
C GLU A 377 -31.73 4.97 10.93
N GLY A 378 -31.84 6.25 10.52
CA GLY A 378 -32.11 7.39 11.41
C GLY A 378 -31.45 8.69 10.90
N PRO A 379 -31.56 9.80 11.64
CA PRO A 379 -30.79 11.00 11.32
C PRO A 379 -29.29 10.68 11.40
N PRO A 380 -28.50 10.96 10.36
CA PRO A 380 -27.06 10.65 10.39
C PRO A 380 -26.38 11.47 11.50
N ARG A 381 -25.75 10.80 12.47
CA ARG A 381 -24.85 11.48 13.42
C ARG A 381 -23.61 11.92 12.66
N ALA A 382 -23.59 13.17 12.23
CA ALA A 382 -22.38 13.82 11.77
C ALA A 382 -21.37 13.87 12.94
N LEU A 383 -20.21 13.24 12.74
CA LEU A 383 -19.08 13.40 13.66
C LEU A 383 -18.37 14.71 13.31
N THR A 384 -18.14 15.54 14.32
CA THR A 384 -17.30 16.72 14.23
C THR A 384 -15.83 16.34 14.14
N THR A 385 -15.00 17.23 13.60
CA THR A 385 -13.53 17.06 13.61
C THR A 385 -12.98 16.91 15.03
N GLN A 386 -13.61 17.58 16.02
CA GLN A 386 -13.24 17.45 17.42
C GLN A 386 -13.46 16.02 17.93
N GLU A 387 -14.66 15.45 17.74
CA GLU A 387 -14.96 14.05 18.12
C GLU A 387 -14.03 13.05 17.44
N VAL A 388 -13.74 13.25 16.14
CA VAL A 388 -12.78 12.43 15.38
C VAL A 388 -11.38 12.45 16.03
N VAL A 389 -10.91 13.62 16.47
CA VAL A 389 -9.61 13.76 17.14
C VAL A 389 -9.64 13.18 18.56
N GLU A 390 -10.75 13.30 19.29
CA GLU A 390 -10.94 12.68 20.61
C GLU A 390 -10.90 11.14 20.53
N MET A 391 -11.58 10.56 19.54
CA MET A 391 -11.53 9.12 19.24
C MET A 391 -10.10 8.67 18.90
N ALA A 392 -9.39 9.43 18.07
CA ALA A 392 -8.00 9.16 17.70
C ALA A 392 -7.04 9.26 18.90
N LEU A 393 -7.21 10.25 19.78
CA LEU A 393 -6.42 10.45 20.99
C LEU A 393 -6.54 9.28 21.97
N GLN A 394 -7.74 8.70 22.09
CA GLN A 394 -7.98 7.52 22.92
C GLN A 394 -7.23 6.30 22.35
N ALA A 395 -7.39 6.02 21.05
CA ALA A 395 -6.67 4.96 20.37
C ALA A 395 -5.13 5.13 20.49
N ALA A 396 -4.61 6.34 20.26
CA ALA A 396 -3.18 6.64 20.38
C ALA A 396 -2.63 6.34 21.78
N LYS A 397 -3.36 6.70 22.85
CA LYS A 397 -3.01 6.37 24.23
C LYS A 397 -3.02 4.85 24.47
N GLY A 398 -3.99 4.13 23.91
CA GLY A 398 -4.06 2.67 23.93
C GLY A 398 -2.82 2.02 23.30
N VAL A 399 -2.44 2.42 22.10
CA VAL A 399 -1.24 1.87 21.41
C VAL A 399 0.05 2.28 22.13
N GLN A 400 0.16 3.51 22.65
CA GLN A 400 1.30 3.93 23.48
C GLN A 400 1.48 3.00 24.70
N TYR A 401 0.38 2.58 25.34
CA TYR A 401 0.42 1.61 26.43
C TYR A 401 0.90 0.23 25.96
N LEU A 402 0.42 -0.28 24.81
CA LEU A 402 0.91 -1.54 24.22
C LEU A 402 2.43 -1.47 23.98
N HIS A 403 2.92 -0.38 23.42
CA HIS A 403 4.35 -0.18 23.12
C HIS A 403 5.20 -0.15 24.39
N ARG A 404 4.72 0.48 25.47
CA ARG A 404 5.37 0.43 26.81
C ARG A 404 5.41 -1.00 27.37
N LYS A 405 4.44 -1.86 27.03
CA LYS A 405 4.43 -3.29 27.36
C LYS A 405 5.21 -4.16 26.36
N ARG A 406 5.92 -3.54 25.41
CA ARG A 406 6.69 -4.16 24.31
C ARG A 406 5.82 -5.03 23.38
N LEU A 407 4.55 -4.64 23.22
CA LEU A 407 3.60 -5.25 22.29
C LEU A 407 3.45 -4.35 21.06
N VAL A 408 3.42 -4.98 19.88
CA VAL A 408 3.11 -4.35 18.59
C VAL A 408 1.79 -4.93 18.12
N HIS A 409 0.83 -4.08 17.73
CA HIS A 409 -0.53 -4.48 17.40
C HIS A 409 -0.65 -5.16 16.04
N ARG A 410 0.11 -4.70 15.02
CA ARG A 410 0.24 -5.27 13.66
C ARG A 410 -0.99 -5.20 12.76
N ASP A 411 -2.18 -5.11 13.33
CA ASP A 411 -3.47 -5.06 12.62
C ASP A 411 -4.35 -3.91 13.17
N LEU A 412 -3.74 -2.73 13.36
CA LEU A 412 -4.43 -1.55 13.89
C LEU A 412 -5.29 -0.92 12.78
N ALA A 413 -6.61 -0.96 12.96
CA ALA A 413 -7.60 -0.51 11.99
C ALA A 413 -8.96 -0.30 12.67
N ALA A 414 -9.89 0.41 12.03
CA ALA A 414 -11.19 0.72 12.62
C ALA A 414 -12.04 -0.55 12.87
N ARG A 415 -11.80 -1.63 12.12
CA ARG A 415 -12.42 -2.95 12.36
C ARG A 415 -11.99 -3.62 13.67
N ASN A 416 -10.82 -3.27 14.21
CA ASN A 416 -10.24 -3.83 15.45
C ASN A 416 -10.34 -2.84 16.62
N CYS A 417 -11.29 -1.91 16.54
CA CYS A 417 -11.68 -1.01 17.61
C CYS A 417 -13.19 -1.12 17.86
N VAL A 418 -13.61 -0.82 19.08
CA VAL A 418 -15.01 -0.63 19.45
C VAL A 418 -15.23 0.78 20.00
N VAL A 419 -16.46 1.28 19.84
CA VAL A 419 -16.88 2.61 20.27
C VAL A 419 -18.25 2.55 20.96
N ASP A 420 -18.41 3.25 22.09
CA ASP A 420 -19.69 3.37 22.80
C ASP A 420 -20.47 4.63 22.36
N ASP A 421 -21.67 4.84 22.90
CA ASP A 421 -22.52 5.98 22.52
C ASP A 421 -21.98 7.34 23.04
N ASP A 422 -21.04 7.31 24.00
CA ASP A 422 -20.27 8.46 24.51
C ASP A 422 -18.97 8.70 23.71
N LEU A 423 -18.76 7.98 22.58
CA LEU A 423 -17.55 7.99 21.75
C LEU A 423 -16.26 7.59 22.48
N ARG A 424 -16.34 6.80 23.55
CA ARG A 424 -15.16 6.15 24.11
C ARG A 424 -14.66 5.09 23.15
N VAL A 425 -13.35 5.01 22.93
CA VAL A 425 -12.74 4.06 21.97
C VAL A 425 -11.86 3.05 22.71
N GLN A 426 -12.07 1.76 22.42
CA GLN A 426 -11.23 0.68 22.92
C GLN A 426 -10.71 -0.20 21.77
N ILE A 427 -9.40 -0.46 21.77
CA ILE A 427 -8.75 -1.36 20.82
C ILE A 427 -8.94 -2.81 21.27
N THR A 428 -9.30 -3.70 20.35
CA THR A 428 -9.54 -5.13 20.60
C THR A 428 -8.45 -5.99 19.98
N ASP A 429 -8.39 -7.28 20.33
CA ASP A 429 -7.67 -8.25 19.49
C ASP A 429 -8.31 -8.39 18.10
N ASN A 430 -7.56 -9.03 17.18
CA ASN A 430 -7.94 -9.25 15.79
C ASN A 430 -8.37 -10.70 15.47
N ALA A 431 -8.66 -11.53 16.48
CA ALA A 431 -8.77 -12.99 16.34
C ALA A 431 -9.84 -13.52 15.37
N LEU A 432 -10.87 -12.71 15.08
CA LEU A 432 -11.91 -12.99 14.09
C LEU A 432 -11.94 -11.97 12.93
N ALA A 433 -11.02 -10.99 12.91
CA ALA A 433 -11.11 -9.85 12.00
C ALA A 433 -11.02 -10.25 10.52
N ARG A 434 -10.22 -11.27 10.20
CA ARG A 434 -10.11 -11.88 8.86
C ARG A 434 -11.40 -12.50 8.34
N ASP A 435 -12.27 -12.97 9.24
CA ASP A 435 -13.53 -13.64 8.89
C ASP A 435 -14.72 -12.67 8.91
N LEU A 436 -14.70 -11.68 9.80
CA LEU A 436 -15.73 -10.64 9.91
C LEU A 436 -15.56 -9.51 8.88
N PHE A 437 -14.33 -9.27 8.41
CA PHE A 437 -14.00 -8.21 7.45
C PHE A 437 -13.11 -8.72 6.30
N PRO A 438 -13.51 -9.79 5.56
CA PRO A 438 -12.64 -10.45 4.58
C PRO A 438 -12.19 -9.53 3.44
N GLN A 439 -12.97 -8.48 3.12
CA GLN A 439 -12.65 -7.44 2.14
C GLN A 439 -11.36 -6.64 2.45
N ASP A 440 -10.95 -6.62 3.73
CA ASP A 440 -9.77 -5.86 4.19
C ASP A 440 -8.47 -6.66 4.11
N TYR A 441 -8.54 -7.98 3.86
CA TYR A 441 -7.40 -8.89 3.91
C TYR A 441 -7.14 -9.54 2.55
N HIS A 442 -5.87 -9.61 2.16
CA HIS A 442 -5.44 -10.24 0.92
C HIS A 442 -4.24 -11.17 1.14
N CYS A 443 -4.16 -12.22 0.31
CA CYS A 443 -3.04 -13.16 0.24
C CYS A 443 -2.17 -12.80 -0.98
N LEU A 444 -0.88 -12.53 -0.77
CA LEU A 444 0.04 -12.12 -1.85
C LEU A 444 0.84 -13.32 -2.40
N GLY A 445 0.17 -14.44 -2.62
CA GLY A 445 0.77 -15.67 -3.15
C GLY A 445 1.57 -16.51 -2.15
N ASP A 446 1.62 -16.12 -0.87
CA ASP A 446 2.38 -16.80 0.19
C ASP A 446 1.52 -17.46 1.27
N ASN A 447 0.24 -17.73 0.95
CA ASN A 447 -0.77 -18.35 1.81
C ASN A 447 -1.03 -17.64 3.16
N GLU A 448 -0.57 -16.41 3.33
CA GLU A 448 -0.76 -15.60 4.53
C GLU A 448 -1.73 -14.45 4.25
N ASN A 449 -2.94 -14.53 4.80
CA ASN A 449 -3.96 -13.49 4.60
C ASN A 449 -3.71 -12.30 5.55
N ARG A 450 -3.41 -11.12 4.99
CA ARG A 450 -2.92 -9.93 5.72
C ARG A 450 -3.67 -8.65 5.36
N PRO A 451 -3.74 -7.64 6.25
CA PRO A 451 -4.45 -6.39 6.01
C PRO A 451 -3.63 -5.43 5.13
N ILE A 452 -3.35 -5.82 3.88
CA ILE A 452 -2.35 -5.20 2.99
C ILE A 452 -2.43 -3.67 2.93
N LYS A 453 -3.64 -3.10 2.90
CA LYS A 453 -3.86 -1.64 2.77
C LYS A 453 -3.59 -0.83 4.05
N TRP A 454 -3.35 -1.49 5.19
CA TRP A 454 -2.94 -0.88 6.47
C TRP A 454 -1.46 -1.11 6.81
N LEU A 455 -0.77 -2.01 6.10
CA LEU A 455 0.59 -2.38 6.43
C LEU A 455 1.60 -1.31 5.99
N ALA A 456 2.60 -1.09 6.84
CA ALA A 456 3.76 -0.30 6.50
C ALA A 456 4.58 -0.96 5.39
N ILE A 457 5.32 -0.17 4.61
CA ILE A 457 6.08 -0.67 3.46
C ILE A 457 7.12 -1.74 3.84
N GLU A 458 7.78 -1.63 5.00
CA GLU A 458 8.69 -2.65 5.53
C GLU A 458 7.96 -3.91 6.02
N SER A 459 6.70 -3.79 6.45
CA SER A 459 5.84 -4.93 6.79
C SER A 459 5.35 -5.65 5.54
N LEU A 460 5.07 -4.93 4.45
CA LEU A 460 4.69 -5.49 3.15
C LEU A 460 5.85 -6.22 2.48
N LEU A 461 7.03 -5.60 2.42
CA LEU A 461 8.19 -6.14 1.71
C LEU A 461 8.92 -7.23 2.51
N ASN A 462 9.15 -6.99 3.80
CA ASN A 462 10.10 -7.76 4.62
C ASN A 462 9.44 -8.45 5.83
N LYS A 463 8.10 -8.45 5.92
CA LYS A 463 7.32 -8.93 7.10
C LYS A 463 7.84 -8.37 8.43
N THR A 464 8.40 -7.16 8.41
CA THR A 464 8.99 -6.50 9.57
C THR A 464 7.93 -5.69 10.30
N PHE A 465 7.77 -5.94 11.59
CA PHE A 465 6.77 -5.29 12.44
C PHE A 465 7.46 -4.64 13.65
N SER A 466 7.12 -3.39 13.92
CA SER A 466 7.73 -2.55 14.94
C SER A 466 6.71 -1.56 15.50
N THR A 467 7.10 -0.77 16.50
CA THR A 467 6.30 0.37 16.97
C THR A 467 6.03 1.37 15.84
N ALA A 468 6.99 1.55 14.91
CA ALA A 468 6.85 2.42 13.75
C ALA A 468 5.93 1.86 12.64
N SER A 469 5.74 0.53 12.55
CA SER A 469 4.71 -0.04 11.65
C SER A 469 3.30 0.15 12.22
N ASP A 470 3.12 0.13 13.54
CA ASP A 470 1.85 0.51 14.18
C ASP A 470 1.54 2.00 13.98
N VAL A 471 2.55 2.88 13.95
CA VAL A 471 2.37 4.31 13.63
C VAL A 471 1.82 4.49 12.21
N TRP A 472 2.35 3.77 11.22
CA TRP A 472 1.81 3.79 9.86
C TRP A 472 0.33 3.38 9.82
N ALA A 473 0.00 2.27 10.48
CA ALA A 473 -1.37 1.77 10.59
C ALA A 473 -2.29 2.76 11.34
N PHE A 474 -1.78 3.49 12.33
CA PHE A 474 -2.49 4.58 12.99
C PHE A 474 -2.75 5.78 12.07
N GLY A 475 -1.83 6.11 11.16
CA GLY A 475 -2.08 7.07 10.09
C GLY A 475 -3.26 6.65 9.21
N VAL A 476 -3.34 5.36 8.85
CA VAL A 476 -4.50 4.82 8.11
C VAL A 476 -5.77 4.84 8.96
N LEU A 477 -5.68 4.58 10.27
CA LEU A 477 -6.82 4.70 11.21
C LEU A 477 -7.35 6.14 11.33
N LEU A 478 -6.48 7.15 11.36
CA LEU A 478 -6.86 8.56 11.30
C LEU A 478 -7.62 8.88 9.99
N TRP A 479 -7.17 8.30 8.87
CA TRP A 479 -7.84 8.42 7.58
C TRP A 479 -9.19 7.68 7.56
N GLU A 480 -9.30 6.49 8.17
CA GLU A 480 -10.59 5.80 8.36
C GLU A 480 -11.57 6.64 9.20
N LEU A 481 -11.13 7.25 10.30
CA LEU A 481 -11.97 8.08 11.16
C LEU A 481 -12.51 9.31 10.40
N THR A 482 -11.62 10.06 9.73
CA THR A 482 -11.97 11.27 8.97
C THR A 482 -12.81 11.01 7.72
N THR A 483 -12.69 9.84 7.09
CA THR A 483 -13.48 9.48 5.90
C THR A 483 -14.82 8.79 6.20
N LEU A 484 -15.12 8.53 7.48
CA LEU A 484 -16.21 7.65 7.94
C LEU A 484 -16.09 6.22 7.37
N ALA A 485 -14.92 5.64 7.58
CA ALA A 485 -14.51 4.29 7.20
C ALA A 485 -14.71 3.96 5.70
N GLN A 486 -14.21 4.84 4.84
CA GLN A 486 -13.99 4.49 3.43
C GLN A 486 -12.89 3.42 3.33
N GLN A 487 -12.87 2.67 2.22
CA GLN A 487 -11.82 1.70 1.99
C GLN A 487 -10.52 2.44 1.63
N PRO A 488 -9.41 2.25 2.39
CA PRO A 488 -8.13 2.85 2.03
C PRO A 488 -7.67 2.33 0.66
N TYR A 489 -7.12 3.22 -0.17
CA TYR A 489 -6.58 2.90 -1.51
C TYR A 489 -7.54 2.03 -2.34
N VAL A 490 -8.82 2.40 -2.42
CA VAL A 490 -9.86 1.57 -3.07
C VAL A 490 -9.54 1.25 -4.53
N GLU A 491 -8.86 2.18 -5.19
CA GLU A 491 -8.40 2.17 -6.57
C GLU A 491 -7.11 1.36 -6.83
N VAL A 492 -6.41 0.92 -5.79
CA VAL A 492 -5.12 0.19 -5.90
C VAL A 492 -5.32 -1.29 -5.59
N ASP A 493 -4.83 -2.17 -6.45
CA ASP A 493 -4.83 -3.61 -6.17
C ASP A 493 -3.85 -3.97 -5.04
N ALA A 494 -4.17 -5.01 -4.26
CA ALA A 494 -3.35 -5.44 -3.14
C ALA A 494 -1.94 -5.92 -3.56
N PHE A 495 -1.79 -6.51 -4.75
CA PHE A 495 -0.49 -6.92 -5.29
C PHE A 495 0.35 -5.72 -5.73
N GLU A 496 -0.27 -4.61 -6.13
CA GLU A 496 0.41 -3.40 -6.59
C GLU A 496 0.80 -2.46 -5.44
N MET A 497 0.20 -2.61 -4.26
CA MET A 497 0.40 -1.75 -3.08
C MET A 497 1.88 -1.50 -2.75
N ALA A 498 2.72 -2.53 -2.82
CA ALA A 498 4.14 -2.40 -2.54
C ALA A 498 4.92 -1.62 -3.62
N SER A 499 4.44 -1.54 -4.86
CA SER A 499 4.99 -0.62 -5.87
C SER A 499 4.47 0.80 -5.66
N TYR A 500 3.14 0.94 -5.51
CA TYR A 500 2.45 2.20 -5.29
C TYR A 500 3.08 3.02 -4.14
N LEU A 501 3.36 2.38 -3.01
CA LEU A 501 4.01 3.02 -1.86
C LEU A 501 5.49 3.35 -2.08
N ARG A 502 6.23 2.55 -2.88
CA ARG A 502 7.64 2.82 -3.26
C ARG A 502 7.76 4.01 -4.20
N ASP A 503 6.80 4.19 -5.09
CA ASP A 503 6.72 5.32 -6.02
C ASP A 503 6.32 6.64 -5.32
N GLY A 504 6.11 6.60 -4.00
CA GLY A 504 5.85 7.77 -3.15
C GLY A 504 4.37 8.10 -2.95
N TYR A 505 3.45 7.41 -3.64
CA TYR A 505 2.02 7.66 -3.49
C TYR A 505 1.50 7.28 -2.09
N ARG A 506 0.48 8.01 -1.63
CA ARG A 506 -0.16 7.89 -0.31
C ARG A 506 -1.66 8.16 -0.45
N LEU A 507 -2.43 7.87 0.60
CA LEU A 507 -3.84 8.24 0.66
C LEU A 507 -4.02 9.76 0.45
N ALA A 508 -4.99 10.14 -0.38
CA ALA A 508 -5.34 11.53 -0.59
C ALA A 508 -5.98 12.14 0.67
N GLN A 509 -5.82 13.45 0.82
CA GLN A 509 -6.47 14.22 1.88
C GLN A 509 -8.00 14.06 1.83
N PRO A 510 -8.66 13.65 2.93
CA PRO A 510 -10.12 13.57 2.97
C PRO A 510 -10.78 14.94 2.77
N ILE A 511 -11.95 14.94 2.13
CA ILE A 511 -12.78 16.15 1.98
C ILE A 511 -13.10 16.69 3.38
N ASN A 512 -12.92 18.00 3.58
CA ASN A 512 -13.09 18.71 4.86
C ASN A 512 -12.12 18.29 5.99
N CYS A 513 -11.03 17.59 5.70
CA CYS A 513 -9.95 17.35 6.67
C CYS A 513 -8.98 18.54 6.70
N PRO A 514 -8.74 19.18 7.87
CA PRO A 514 -7.77 20.26 7.98
C PRO A 514 -6.34 19.83 7.63
N ASP A 515 -5.57 20.75 7.04
CA ASP A 515 -4.22 20.48 6.52
C ASP A 515 -3.27 19.99 7.62
N GLU A 516 -3.39 20.53 8.84
CA GLU A 516 -2.58 20.12 10.00
C GLU A 516 -2.87 18.67 10.41
N LEU A 517 -4.15 18.26 10.38
CA LEU A 517 -4.54 16.89 10.70
C LEU A 517 -4.08 15.91 9.60
N PHE A 518 -4.16 16.31 8.33
CA PHE A 518 -3.62 15.51 7.24
C PHE A 518 -2.10 15.43 7.26
N ALA A 519 -1.39 16.50 7.65
CA ALA A 519 0.06 16.47 7.85
C ALA A 519 0.47 15.43 8.91
N VAL A 520 -0.27 15.32 10.02
CA VAL A 520 -0.07 14.26 11.03
C VAL A 520 -0.19 12.85 10.41
N MET A 521 -1.18 12.62 9.53
CA MET A 521 -1.30 11.36 8.79
C MET A 521 -0.11 11.14 7.85
N ALA A 522 0.31 12.16 7.10
CA ALA A 522 1.42 12.09 6.16
C ALA A 522 2.75 11.74 6.85
N TYR A 523 3.03 12.32 8.03
CA TYR A 523 4.19 11.96 8.85
C TYR A 523 4.16 10.51 9.34
N CYS A 524 2.97 9.94 9.60
CA CYS A 524 2.84 8.51 9.92
C CYS A 524 3.26 7.61 8.76
N TRP A 525 3.20 8.09 7.52
CA TRP A 525 3.51 7.32 6.30
C TRP A 525 4.89 7.63 5.69
N ALA A 526 5.82 8.16 6.49
CA ALA A 526 7.21 8.33 6.07
C ALA A 526 7.83 7.00 5.62
N MET A 527 8.67 7.06 4.57
CA MET A 527 9.33 5.88 4.00
C MET A 527 10.30 5.23 5.00
N SER A 528 11.12 6.05 5.65
CA SER A 528 11.93 5.57 6.78
C SER A 528 11.04 5.34 8.00
N ALA A 529 11.25 4.22 8.69
CA ALA A 529 10.55 3.92 9.94
C ALA A 529 10.96 4.89 11.07
N ASP A 530 12.21 5.37 11.06
CA ASP A 530 12.79 6.23 12.10
C ASP A 530 12.39 7.72 11.94
N GLU A 531 11.86 8.10 10.77
CA GLU A 531 11.29 9.44 10.52
C GLU A 531 9.85 9.57 11.00
N ARG A 532 9.18 8.46 11.33
CA ARG A 532 7.79 8.45 11.77
C ARG A 532 7.69 8.94 13.23
N PRO A 533 6.67 9.74 13.58
CA PRO A 533 6.51 10.23 14.94
C PRO A 533 6.16 9.07 15.90
N THR A 534 6.72 9.11 17.11
CA THR A 534 6.31 8.17 18.17
C THR A 534 4.87 8.46 18.61
N PHE A 535 4.17 7.46 19.17
CA PHE A 535 2.85 7.69 19.78
C PHE A 535 2.85 8.79 20.86
N SER A 536 3.97 9.01 21.55
CA SER A 536 4.11 10.14 22.48
C SER A 536 4.03 11.50 21.78
N GLN A 537 4.69 11.65 20.63
CA GLN A 537 4.61 12.88 19.83
C GLN A 537 3.23 13.03 19.19
N LEU A 538 2.66 11.95 18.63
CA LEU A 538 1.30 11.96 18.06
C LEU A 538 0.24 12.40 19.07
N ILE A 539 0.32 11.92 20.31
CA ILE A 539 -0.61 12.34 21.38
C ILE A 539 -0.49 13.84 21.64
N VAL A 540 0.72 14.40 21.75
CA VAL A 540 0.92 15.83 21.95
C VAL A 540 0.36 16.64 20.77
N CYS A 541 0.74 16.30 19.53
CA CYS A 541 0.26 17.01 18.34
C CYS A 541 -1.28 16.97 18.22
N LEU A 542 -1.92 15.83 18.50
CA LEU A 542 -3.37 15.71 18.47
C LEU A 542 -4.06 16.44 19.64
N GLN A 543 -3.42 16.55 20.81
CA GLN A 543 -3.93 17.36 21.94
C GLN A 543 -3.83 18.87 21.67
N ASP A 544 -2.73 19.32 21.08
CA ASP A 544 -2.56 20.72 20.69
C ASP A 544 -3.55 21.10 19.58
N PHE A 545 -3.73 20.23 18.58
CA PHE A 545 -4.72 20.41 17.52
C PHE A 545 -6.16 20.40 18.06
N HIS A 546 -6.51 19.47 18.95
CA HIS A 546 -7.81 19.46 19.64
C HIS A 546 -8.08 20.77 20.39
N THR A 547 -7.10 21.26 21.14
CA THR A 547 -7.18 22.52 21.90
C THR A 547 -7.34 23.73 20.98
N GLN A 548 -6.79 23.69 19.76
CA GLN A 548 -6.99 24.72 18.74
C GLN A 548 -8.40 24.67 18.15
N LEU A 549 -8.95 23.49 17.85
CA LEU A 549 -10.33 23.34 17.36
C LEU A 549 -11.34 23.99 18.32
N THR A 550 -11.20 23.80 19.64
CA THR A 550 -12.06 24.42 20.67
C THR A 550 -11.95 25.96 20.73
N ARG A 551 -11.02 26.59 20.02
CA ARG A 551 -10.84 28.06 19.97
C ARG A 551 -11.29 28.70 18.66
N TYR A 552 -11.44 27.92 17.59
CA TYR A 552 -11.63 28.43 16.22
C TYR A 552 -12.91 27.90 15.54
N VAL A 553 -13.71 27.07 16.22
CA VAL A 553 -14.99 26.50 15.76
C VAL A 553 -16.12 26.91 16.71
#